data_AF-A0A7S2V6K7-F1
#
_entry.id   AF-A0A7S2V6K7-F1
#
_cell.length_a   1.000
_cell.length_b   1.000
_cell.length_c   1.000
_cell.angle_alpha   90.00
_cell.angle_beta   90.00
_cell.angle_gamma   90.00
#
_symmetry.space_group_name_H-M   'P 1'
#
loop_
_entity.id
_entity.type
_entity.pdbx_description
1 polymer ?
#
loop_
_entity_poly.entity_id
_entity_poly.type
_entity_poly.pdbx_seq_one_letter_code
_entity_poly.pdbx_strand_id
1 'polypeptide(L)'
;RRSFILLHSYILVKKMVKRGDHMSASRMLLRVAKSISKFPSHMVPILTSTVITCQRAGLKPSAFEYGSMLMRPEFRQQMDPKFKRKIEQIVRRPNRGEEMAEDMTKCPISGIPIPMTQLECPTTKDALPMCVITGRHMVIEDWCLCPASRMPALYTEYVTYLQKEYEEGTANEKIDAATEASIKQQQQSSTEPLVYGLDPVCGKLVLSSQLAKVSTEEALAYIKQYNMAESDEKKDEKGGKKS
;
A
#
# COMPACT_ATOMS: atom_id res chain seq x y z
N ARG A 1 1.23 11.67 10.36
CA ARG A 1 1.68 10.51 9.51
C ARG A 1 0.67 9.35 9.32
N ARG A 2 0.10 8.78 10.39
CA ARG A 2 -0.69 7.53 10.33
C ARG A 2 -1.92 7.62 9.39
N SER A 3 -2.51 8.80 9.25
CA SER A 3 -3.62 9.04 8.33
C SER A 3 -3.23 8.87 6.86
N PHE A 4 -2.03 9.31 6.47
CA PHE A 4 -1.52 9.11 5.10
C PHE A 4 -1.38 7.62 4.80
N ILE A 5 -0.77 6.85 5.70
CA ILE A 5 -0.61 5.39 5.56
C ILE A 5 -1.94 4.69 5.28
N LEU A 6 -2.99 5.04 6.05
CA LEU A 6 -4.31 4.43 5.90
C LEU A 6 -4.99 4.84 4.59
N LEU A 7 -4.99 6.13 4.28
CA LEU A 7 -5.61 6.64 3.05
C LEU A 7 -4.89 6.11 1.81
N HIS A 8 -3.56 6.13 1.81
CA HIS A 8 -2.74 5.64 0.70
C HIS A 8 -2.92 4.13 0.50
N SER A 9 -2.96 3.35 1.59
CA SER A 9 -3.28 1.91 1.51
C SER A 9 -4.63 1.68 0.84
N TYR A 10 -5.64 2.51 1.12
CA TYR A 10 -6.96 2.40 0.49
C TYR A 10 -6.94 2.77 -1.01
N ILE A 11 -6.18 3.80 -1.40
CA ILE A 11 -6.04 4.21 -2.80
C ILE A 11 -5.34 3.12 -3.63
N LEU A 12 -4.29 2.50 -3.09
CA LEU A 12 -3.53 1.44 -3.76
C LEU A 12 -4.40 0.21 -4.07
N VAL A 13 -5.37 -0.12 -3.21
CA VAL A 13 -6.27 -1.28 -3.39
C VAL A 13 -6.99 -1.22 -4.73
N LYS A 14 -7.48 -0.05 -5.15
CA LYS A 14 -8.19 0.09 -6.43
C LYS A 14 -7.31 -0.31 -7.62
N LYS A 15 -6.03 0.06 -7.59
CA LYS A 15 -5.05 -0.32 -8.61
C LYS A 15 -4.72 -1.82 -8.54
N MET A 16 -4.47 -2.35 -7.35
CA MET A 16 -4.14 -3.77 -7.15
C MET A 16 -5.28 -4.69 -7.60
N VAL A 17 -6.52 -4.36 -7.26
CA VAL A 17 -7.71 -5.13 -7.68
C VAL A 17 -7.90 -5.11 -9.19
N LYS A 18 -7.67 -3.96 -9.85
CA LYS A 18 -7.72 -3.84 -11.32
C LYS A 18 -6.68 -4.74 -11.99
N ARG A 19 -5.50 -4.87 -11.39
CA ARG A 19 -4.40 -5.72 -11.87
C ARG A 19 -4.53 -7.20 -11.50
N GLY A 20 -5.58 -7.59 -10.77
CA GLY A 20 -5.80 -8.97 -10.32
C GLY A 20 -4.97 -9.40 -9.11
N ASP A 21 -4.16 -8.51 -8.52
CA ASP A 21 -3.42 -8.81 -7.29
C ASP A 21 -4.35 -8.66 -6.07
N HIS A 22 -5.15 -9.71 -5.85
CA HIS A 22 -6.07 -9.77 -4.73
C HIS A 22 -5.36 -9.98 -3.39
N MET A 23 -4.19 -10.62 -3.37
CA MET A 23 -3.45 -10.90 -2.13
C MET A 23 -2.92 -9.62 -1.49
N SER A 24 -2.18 -8.81 -2.26
CA SER A 24 -1.66 -7.53 -1.75
C SER A 24 -2.80 -6.57 -1.41
N ALA A 25 -3.85 -6.53 -2.26
CA ALA A 25 -5.03 -5.71 -2.01
C ALA A 25 -5.73 -6.09 -0.69
N SER A 26 -5.89 -7.39 -0.41
CA SER A 26 -6.47 -7.87 0.83
C SER A 26 -5.66 -7.45 2.05
N ARG A 27 -4.33 -7.57 2.00
CA ARG A 27 -3.47 -7.15 3.12
C ARG A 27 -3.58 -5.64 3.38
N MET A 28 -3.66 -4.82 2.33
CA MET A 28 -3.89 -3.37 2.48
C MET A 28 -5.27 -3.08 3.08
N LEU A 29 -6.31 -3.79 2.64
CA LEU A 29 -7.67 -3.66 3.18
C LEU A 29 -7.75 -4.09 4.65
N LEU A 30 -7.04 -5.14 5.05
CA LEU A 30 -6.97 -5.58 6.45
C LEU A 30 -6.33 -4.49 7.33
N ARG A 31 -5.28 -3.81 6.85
CA ARG A 31 -4.69 -2.67 7.56
C ARG A 31 -5.70 -1.54 7.78
N VAL A 32 -6.46 -1.19 6.75
CA VAL A 32 -7.49 -0.14 6.83
C VAL A 32 -8.63 -0.58 7.75
N ALA A 33 -9.07 -1.84 7.65
CA ALA A 33 -10.16 -2.41 8.45
C ALA A 33 -9.84 -2.45 9.96
N LYS A 34 -8.57 -2.68 10.34
CA LYS A 34 -8.13 -2.56 11.75
C LYS A 34 -8.29 -1.14 12.32
N SER A 35 -8.28 -0.11 11.45
CA SER A 35 -8.45 1.30 11.83
C SER A 35 -9.76 1.90 11.29
N ILE A 36 -10.80 1.09 11.14
CA ILE A 36 -12.05 1.47 10.47
C ILE A 36 -12.80 2.61 11.15
N SER A 37 -12.61 2.80 12.46
CA SER A 37 -13.19 3.91 13.23
C SER A 37 -12.78 5.28 12.72
N LYS A 38 -11.67 5.38 11.97
CA LYS A 38 -11.23 6.63 11.32
C LYS A 38 -11.98 6.95 10.02
N PHE A 39 -12.82 6.03 9.52
CA PHE A 39 -13.58 6.16 8.28
C PHE A 39 -15.09 5.91 8.49
N PRO A 40 -15.77 6.69 9.36
CA PRO A 40 -17.15 6.40 9.77
C PRO A 40 -18.14 6.34 8.60
N SER A 41 -17.98 7.21 7.59
CA SER A 41 -18.88 7.26 6.43
C SER A 41 -18.64 6.14 5.40
N HIS A 42 -17.50 5.46 5.47
CA HIS A 42 -17.09 4.44 4.49
C HIS A 42 -16.87 3.06 5.12
N MET A 43 -17.34 2.84 6.35
CA MET A 43 -17.16 1.58 7.06
C MET A 43 -17.70 0.39 6.27
N VAL A 44 -18.97 0.47 5.83
CA VAL A 44 -19.64 -0.63 5.13
C VAL A 44 -19.00 -0.94 3.77
N PRO A 45 -18.72 0.05 2.88
CA PRO A 45 -18.01 -0.20 1.63
C PRO A 45 -16.60 -0.79 1.82
N ILE A 46 -15.82 -0.27 2.78
CA ILE A 46 -14.47 -0.76 3.04
C ILE A 46 -14.52 -2.20 3.52
N LEU A 47 -15.31 -2.49 4.56
CA LEU A 47 -15.43 -3.84 5.11
C LEU A 47 -15.98 -4.82 4.07
N THR A 48 -16.96 -4.41 3.26
CA THR A 48 -17.53 -5.24 2.18
C THR A 48 -16.44 -5.60 1.17
N SER A 49 -15.62 -4.62 0.77
CA SER A 49 -14.49 -4.83 -0.13
C SER A 49 -13.42 -5.73 0.51
N THR A 50 -13.14 -5.57 1.81
CA THR A 50 -12.22 -6.43 2.58
C THR A 50 -12.68 -7.89 2.51
N VAL A 51 -13.93 -8.18 2.86
CA VAL A 51 -14.44 -9.56 2.87
C VAL A 51 -14.40 -10.20 1.48
N ILE A 52 -14.84 -9.48 0.45
CA ILE A 52 -14.86 -10.00 -0.92
C ILE A 52 -13.45 -10.26 -1.45
N THR A 53 -12.52 -9.32 -1.20
CA THR A 53 -11.14 -9.45 -1.68
C THR A 53 -10.42 -10.55 -0.90
N CYS A 54 -10.58 -10.62 0.43
CA CYS A 54 -10.01 -11.69 1.26
C CYS A 54 -10.52 -13.07 0.85
N GLN A 55 -11.81 -13.19 0.52
CA GLN A 55 -12.36 -14.44 0.00
C GLN A 55 -11.71 -14.86 -1.33
N ARG A 56 -11.43 -13.89 -2.24
CA ARG A 56 -10.76 -14.16 -3.51
C ARG A 56 -9.28 -14.48 -3.35
N ALA A 57 -8.61 -13.85 -2.39
CA ALA A 57 -7.20 -14.07 -2.06
C ALA A 57 -6.96 -15.36 -1.25
N GLY A 58 -8.02 -16.02 -0.77
CA GLY A 58 -7.89 -17.23 0.07
C GLY A 58 -7.67 -16.95 1.56
N LEU A 59 -7.76 -15.70 2.02
CA LEU A 59 -7.70 -15.31 3.43
C LEU A 59 -9.06 -15.53 4.12
N LYS A 60 -9.49 -16.79 4.19
CA LYS A 60 -10.83 -17.19 4.66
C LYS A 60 -11.09 -16.86 6.14
N PRO A 61 -10.13 -17.03 7.08
CA PRO A 61 -10.34 -16.65 8.48
C PRO A 61 -10.59 -15.14 8.63
N SER A 62 -9.74 -14.32 8.02
CA SER A 62 -9.92 -12.87 7.97
C SER A 62 -11.25 -12.47 7.31
N ALA A 63 -11.65 -13.13 6.22
CA ALA A 63 -12.94 -12.87 5.57
C ALA A 63 -14.14 -13.19 6.47
N PHE A 64 -14.05 -14.26 7.27
CA PHE A 64 -15.08 -14.65 8.23
C PHE A 64 -15.20 -13.66 9.39
N GLU A 65 -14.08 -13.19 9.94
CA GLU A 65 -14.06 -12.22 11.04
C GLU A 65 -14.78 -10.91 10.66
N TYR A 66 -14.33 -10.26 9.59
CA TYR A 66 -14.94 -9.01 9.11
C TYR A 66 -16.33 -9.24 8.51
N GLY A 67 -16.60 -10.42 7.93
CA GLY A 67 -17.94 -10.80 7.47
C GLY A 67 -18.94 -10.90 8.62
N SER A 68 -18.53 -11.47 9.75
CA SER A 68 -19.34 -11.56 10.96
C SER A 68 -19.63 -10.17 11.54
N MET A 69 -18.65 -9.26 11.48
CA MET A 69 -18.85 -7.86 11.85
C MET A 69 -19.90 -7.17 10.96
N LEU A 70 -19.86 -7.37 9.64
CA LEU A 70 -20.84 -6.80 8.70
C LEU A 70 -22.26 -7.36 8.86
N MET A 71 -22.41 -8.56 9.44
CA MET A 71 -23.71 -9.19 9.65
C MET A 71 -24.47 -8.64 10.86
N ARG A 72 -23.83 -7.80 11.67
CA ARG A 72 -24.49 -7.05 12.75
C ARG A 72 -25.59 -6.14 12.15
N PRO A 73 -26.72 -5.97 12.85
CA PRO A 73 -27.91 -5.33 12.29
C PRO A 73 -27.65 -3.90 11.79
N GLU A 74 -26.72 -3.17 12.43
CA GLU A 74 -26.37 -1.79 12.10
C GLU A 74 -25.74 -1.67 10.71
N PHE A 75 -24.86 -2.61 10.36
CA PHE A 75 -24.15 -2.63 9.08
C PHE A 75 -24.92 -3.39 8.00
N ARG A 76 -25.67 -4.43 8.39
CA ARG A 76 -26.45 -5.30 7.48
C ARG A 76 -27.56 -4.56 6.72
N GLN A 77 -28.07 -3.45 7.27
CA GLN A 77 -29.10 -2.62 6.62
C GLN A 77 -28.52 -1.68 5.56
N GLN A 78 -27.29 -1.19 5.77
CA GLN A 78 -26.61 -0.26 4.87
C GLN A 78 -25.91 -0.96 3.70
N MET A 79 -25.77 -2.28 3.77
CA MET A 79 -25.07 -3.08 2.77
C MET A 79 -25.97 -3.40 1.56
N ASP A 80 -25.40 -3.29 0.37
CA ASP A 80 -26.08 -3.60 -0.89
C ASP A 80 -26.58 -5.08 -0.90
N PRO A 81 -27.85 -5.33 -1.28
CA PRO A 81 -28.42 -6.67 -1.40
C PRO A 81 -27.58 -7.66 -2.22
N LYS A 82 -26.84 -7.18 -3.23
CA LYS A 82 -25.95 -7.98 -4.10
C LYS A 82 -24.83 -8.67 -3.31
N PHE A 83 -24.27 -7.98 -2.32
CA PHE A 83 -23.17 -8.51 -1.51
C PHE A 83 -23.67 -9.20 -0.24
N LYS A 84 -24.84 -8.80 0.26
CA LYS A 84 -25.47 -9.37 1.46
C LYS A 84 -25.58 -10.90 1.41
N ARG A 85 -26.13 -11.46 0.32
CA ARG A 85 -26.26 -12.92 0.16
C ARG A 85 -24.90 -13.63 0.14
N LYS A 86 -23.89 -13.05 -0.51
CA LYS A 86 -22.56 -13.65 -0.61
C LYS A 86 -21.84 -13.68 0.73
N ILE A 87 -21.87 -12.57 1.46
CA ILE A 87 -21.22 -12.49 2.79
C ILE A 87 -21.95 -13.39 3.78
N GLU A 88 -23.28 -13.50 3.70
CA GLU A 88 -24.05 -14.39 4.58
C GLU A 88 -23.67 -15.86 4.37
N GLN A 89 -23.43 -16.27 3.12
CA GLN A 89 -22.93 -17.61 2.81
C GLN A 89 -21.53 -17.86 3.38
N ILE A 90 -20.62 -16.88 3.30
CA ILE A 90 -19.27 -16.97 3.88
C ILE A 90 -19.35 -17.16 5.41
N VAL A 91 -20.19 -16.38 6.08
CA VAL A 91 -20.34 -16.44 7.55
C VAL A 91 -21.05 -17.72 8.00
N ARG A 92 -22.04 -18.21 7.24
CA ARG A 92 -22.78 -19.44 7.58
C ARG A 92 -21.94 -20.70 7.45
N ARG A 93 -20.95 -20.71 6.56
CA ARG A 93 -20.06 -21.86 6.32
C ARG A 93 -18.60 -21.43 6.47
N PRO A 94 -18.14 -21.18 7.71
CA PRO A 94 -16.76 -20.78 7.95
C PRO A 94 -15.82 -21.92 7.56
N ASN A 95 -14.90 -21.63 6.65
CA ASN A 95 -13.82 -22.54 6.33
C ASN A 95 -12.63 -22.18 7.22
N ARG A 96 -12.36 -23.00 8.25
CA ARG A 96 -11.31 -22.79 9.26
C ARG A 96 -9.92 -23.23 8.80
N GLY A 97 -9.69 -23.30 7.49
CA GLY A 97 -8.37 -23.61 6.94
C GLY A 97 -7.34 -22.55 7.36
N GLU A 98 -6.06 -22.95 7.35
CA GLU A 98 -4.95 -22.06 7.66
C GLU A 98 -4.90 -20.88 6.67
N GLU A 99 -4.69 -19.69 7.21
CA GLU A 99 -4.44 -18.51 6.38
C GLU A 99 -3.04 -18.61 5.79
N MET A 100 -2.89 -18.31 4.50
CA MET A 100 -1.57 -18.26 3.88
C MET A 100 -0.68 -17.32 4.69
N ALA A 101 0.44 -17.86 5.19
CA ALA A 101 1.43 -17.08 5.90
C ALA A 101 1.93 -15.96 5.00
N GLU A 102 2.15 -14.79 5.59
CA GLU A 102 2.73 -13.67 4.88
C GLU A 102 4.23 -13.87 4.71
N ASP A 103 4.76 -13.45 3.57
CA ASP A 103 6.19 -13.50 3.32
C ASP A 103 6.95 -12.62 4.34
N MET A 104 8.10 -13.11 4.75
CA MET A 104 8.94 -12.47 5.76
C MET A 104 10.11 -11.77 5.09
N THR A 105 10.28 -10.47 5.34
CA THR A 105 11.38 -9.65 4.83
C THR A 105 12.14 -8.99 5.97
N LYS A 106 13.41 -8.66 5.73
CA LYS A 106 14.30 -8.09 6.76
C LYS A 106 13.81 -6.69 7.17
N CYS A 107 13.65 -6.48 8.46
CA CYS A 107 13.40 -5.16 9.04
C CYS A 107 14.57 -4.21 8.73
N PRO A 108 14.33 -2.97 8.27
CA PRO A 108 15.38 -2.03 7.92
C PRO A 108 16.06 -1.39 9.15
N ILE A 109 15.61 -1.69 10.37
CA ILE A 109 16.22 -1.20 11.62
C ILE A 109 16.96 -2.32 12.33
N SER A 110 16.26 -3.42 12.62
CA SER A 110 16.80 -4.52 13.43
C SER A 110 17.35 -5.69 12.62
N GLY A 111 17.11 -5.74 11.30
CA GLY A 111 17.51 -6.87 10.44
C GLY A 111 16.71 -8.15 10.63
N ILE A 112 15.83 -8.22 11.63
CA ILE A 112 15.01 -9.40 11.94
C ILE A 112 13.95 -9.59 10.83
N PRO A 113 13.68 -10.83 10.38
CA PRO A 113 12.58 -11.10 9.45
C PRO A 113 11.23 -10.76 10.10
N ILE A 114 10.45 -9.92 9.41
CA ILE A 114 9.10 -9.50 9.80
C ILE A 114 8.14 -9.60 8.60
N PRO A 115 6.82 -9.73 8.83
CA PRO A 115 5.84 -9.76 7.74
C PRO A 115 5.93 -8.51 6.86
N MET A 116 5.88 -8.68 5.54
CA MET A 116 6.03 -7.60 4.56
C MET A 116 5.14 -6.37 4.81
N THR A 117 3.95 -6.53 5.38
CA THR A 117 2.98 -5.46 5.62
C THR A 117 3.04 -4.87 7.03
N GLN A 118 3.89 -5.40 7.92
CA GLN A 118 4.11 -4.84 9.25
C GLN A 118 4.93 -3.55 9.15
N LEU A 119 4.45 -2.45 9.74
CA LEU A 119 5.08 -1.11 9.69
C LEU A 119 5.64 -0.66 11.04
N GLU A 120 5.80 -1.58 11.99
CA GLU A 120 6.36 -1.30 13.31
C GLU A 120 7.41 -2.36 13.62
N CYS A 121 8.61 -1.92 14.02
CA CYS A 121 9.69 -2.82 14.37
C CYS A 121 9.33 -3.57 15.67
N PRO A 122 9.34 -4.92 15.69
CA PRO A 122 8.99 -5.67 16.89
C PRO A 122 10.00 -5.48 18.03
N THR A 123 11.26 -5.16 17.69
CA THR A 123 12.36 -5.00 18.66
C THR A 123 12.39 -3.58 19.23
N THR A 124 12.42 -2.57 18.37
CA THR A 124 12.62 -1.18 18.78
C THR A 124 11.30 -0.42 18.99
N LYS A 125 10.18 -0.97 18.50
CA LYS A 125 8.86 -0.31 18.45
C LYS A 125 8.82 0.98 17.62
N ASP A 126 9.87 1.24 16.84
CA ASP A 126 9.93 2.35 15.91
C ASP A 126 9.04 2.08 14.69
N ALA A 127 8.51 3.15 14.11
CA ALA A 127 7.73 3.06 12.89
C ALA A 127 8.65 2.85 11.69
N LEU A 128 8.24 1.94 10.82
CA LEU A 128 8.91 1.64 9.56
C LEU A 128 8.26 2.47 8.44
N PRO A 129 9.06 3.11 7.57
CA PRO A 129 8.55 3.72 6.36
C PRO A 129 7.85 2.70 5.46
N MET A 130 6.75 3.15 4.85
CA MET A 130 5.97 2.38 3.90
C MET A 130 6.45 2.65 2.47
N CYS A 131 6.58 1.59 1.68
CA CYS A 131 6.71 1.70 0.23
C CYS A 131 5.42 2.29 -0.38
N VAL A 132 5.53 3.41 -1.09
CA VAL A 132 4.36 4.05 -1.72
C VAL A 132 3.76 3.27 -2.89
N ILE A 133 4.45 2.27 -3.44
CA ILE A 133 3.93 1.47 -4.54
C ILE A 133 3.16 0.26 -4.02
N THR A 134 3.75 -0.48 -3.08
CA THR A 134 3.21 -1.77 -2.60
C THR A 134 2.47 -1.67 -1.28
N GLY A 135 2.70 -0.61 -0.51
CA GLY A 135 2.21 -0.48 0.85
C GLY A 135 2.90 -1.39 1.88
N ARG A 136 3.99 -2.08 1.51
CA ARG A 136 4.83 -2.90 2.39
C ARG A 136 5.82 -2.05 3.19
N HIS A 137 6.48 -2.60 4.20
CA HIS A 137 7.64 -1.92 4.80
C HIS A 137 8.81 -1.89 3.82
N MET A 138 9.67 -0.90 4.01
CA MET A 138 10.87 -0.75 3.20
C MET A 138 11.99 -1.72 3.61
N VAL A 139 12.77 -2.17 2.64
CA VAL A 139 13.99 -2.98 2.82
C VAL A 139 15.18 -2.13 2.39
N ILE A 140 16.27 -2.15 3.17
CA ILE A 140 17.47 -1.33 2.90
C ILE A 140 18.06 -1.63 1.51
N GLU A 141 18.15 -2.91 1.14
CA GLU A 141 18.81 -3.38 -0.09
C GLU A 141 18.08 -2.97 -1.39
N ASP A 142 16.78 -2.66 -1.30
CA ASP A 142 15.93 -2.29 -2.43
C ASP A 142 15.32 -0.89 -2.27
N TRP A 143 15.97 -0.02 -1.52
CA TRP A 143 15.44 1.32 -1.24
C TRP A 143 15.65 2.28 -2.41
N CYS A 144 14.58 2.97 -2.83
CA CYS A 144 14.67 4.15 -3.70
C CYS A 144 13.76 5.27 -3.21
N LEU A 145 14.03 6.49 -3.68
CA LEU A 145 13.15 7.64 -3.48
C LEU A 145 12.55 8.04 -4.82
N CYS A 146 11.24 8.32 -4.81
CA CYS A 146 10.59 8.84 -6.00
C CYS A 146 11.17 10.22 -6.38
N PRO A 147 11.56 10.46 -7.65
CA PRO A 147 12.07 11.76 -8.08
C PRO A 147 10.99 12.86 -8.01
N ALA A 148 9.71 12.51 -8.15
CA ALA A 148 8.61 13.47 -8.15
C ALA A 148 8.08 13.79 -6.75
N SER A 149 7.88 12.77 -5.91
CA SER A 149 7.25 12.91 -4.59
C SER A 149 8.24 12.85 -3.42
N ARG A 150 9.50 12.45 -3.66
CA ARG A 150 10.53 12.15 -2.64
C ARG A 150 10.09 11.14 -1.57
N MET A 151 9.07 10.35 -1.89
CA MET A 151 8.57 9.30 -1.02
C MET A 151 9.35 7.99 -1.22
N PRO A 152 9.52 7.17 -0.17
CA PRO A 152 10.25 5.93 -0.24
C PRO A 152 9.45 4.84 -0.96
N ALA A 153 10.13 4.10 -1.82
CA ALA A 153 9.58 2.98 -2.58
C ALA A 153 10.63 1.88 -2.73
N LEU A 154 10.18 0.65 -2.86
CA LEU A 154 11.03 -0.48 -3.23
C LEU A 154 11.38 -0.36 -4.72
N TYR A 155 12.66 -0.29 -5.06
CA TYR A 155 13.14 -0.05 -6.42
C TYR A 155 12.61 -1.09 -7.41
N THR A 156 12.72 -2.37 -7.07
CA THR A 156 12.30 -3.47 -7.95
C THR A 156 10.79 -3.43 -8.21
N GLU A 157 10.01 -3.13 -7.18
CA GLU A 157 8.56 -2.99 -7.28
C GLU A 157 8.14 -1.71 -8.02
N TYR A 158 8.92 -0.63 -7.89
CA TYR A 158 8.67 0.61 -8.62
C TYR A 158 8.89 0.41 -10.12
N VAL A 159 10.00 -0.21 -10.53
CA VAL A 159 10.25 -0.53 -11.95
C VAL A 159 9.11 -1.39 -12.51
N THR A 160 8.68 -2.43 -11.78
CA THR A 160 7.55 -3.28 -12.16
C THR A 160 6.24 -2.49 -12.27
N TYR A 161 6.03 -1.52 -11.38
CA TYR A 161 4.86 -0.65 -11.41
C TYR A 161 4.86 0.27 -12.64
N LEU A 162 6.02 0.86 -13.00
CA LEU A 162 6.15 1.69 -14.19
C LEU A 162 5.92 0.90 -15.47
N GLN A 163 6.47 -0.33 -15.55
CA GLN A 163 6.21 -1.24 -16.67
C GLN A 163 4.71 -1.48 -16.88
N LYS A 164 3.97 -1.76 -15.80
CA LYS A 164 2.52 -1.98 -15.87
C LYS A 164 1.73 -0.72 -16.23
N GLU A 165 2.11 0.45 -15.69
CA GLU A 165 1.45 1.71 -16.09
C GLU A 165 1.72 2.06 -17.56
N TYR A 166 2.91 1.75 -18.07
CA TYR A 166 3.25 1.90 -19.48
C TYR A 166 2.37 1.01 -20.38
N GLU A 167 2.20 -0.27 -20.02
CA GLU A 167 1.32 -1.21 -20.73
C GLU A 167 -0.16 -0.83 -20.67
N GLU A 168 -0.62 -0.26 -19.54
CA GLU A 168 -2.00 0.22 -19.39
C GLU A 168 -2.28 1.53 -20.17
N GLY A 169 -1.24 2.23 -20.64
CA GLY A 169 -1.36 3.45 -21.45
C GLY A 169 -1.91 4.69 -20.72
N THR A 170 -2.14 4.61 -19.40
CA THR A 170 -2.74 5.68 -18.58
C THR A 170 -1.88 6.95 -18.51
N ALA A 171 -0.57 6.80 -18.68
CA ALA A 171 0.36 7.92 -18.66
C ALA A 171 0.37 8.70 -19.98
N ASN A 172 -0.02 8.09 -21.12
CA ASN A 172 0.11 8.66 -22.47
C ASN A 172 -0.73 9.93 -22.67
N GLU A 173 -1.84 10.06 -21.93
CA GLU A 173 -2.73 11.24 -22.01
C GLU A 173 -2.11 12.50 -21.38
N LYS A 174 -1.04 12.37 -20.58
CA LYS A 174 -0.41 13.47 -19.83
C LYS A 174 1.02 13.78 -20.25
N ILE A 175 1.48 13.21 -21.36
CA ILE A 175 2.84 13.42 -21.85
C ILE A 175 2.79 14.54 -22.89
N ASP A 176 3.52 15.61 -22.62
CA ASP A 176 3.74 16.65 -23.62
C ASP A 176 4.61 16.07 -24.76
N ALA A 177 4.35 16.49 -26.00
CA ALA A 177 5.05 16.00 -27.19
C ALA A 177 6.59 16.13 -27.10
N ALA A 178 7.08 17.11 -26.34
CA ALA A 178 8.50 17.31 -26.05
C ALA A 178 9.09 16.16 -25.20
N THR A 179 8.36 15.73 -24.16
CA THR A 179 8.78 14.65 -23.27
C THR A 179 8.73 13.31 -24.00
N GLU A 180 7.73 13.10 -24.86
CA GLU A 180 7.64 11.92 -25.71
C GLU A 180 8.81 11.84 -26.71
N ALA A 181 9.22 12.96 -27.28
CA ALA A 181 10.39 13.03 -28.16
C ALA A 181 11.70 12.74 -27.42
N SER A 182 11.89 13.26 -26.20
CA SER A 182 13.05 12.94 -25.37
C SER A 182 13.11 11.47 -24.96
N ILE A 183 11.95 10.85 -24.68
CA ILE A 183 11.84 9.42 -24.37
C ILE A 183 12.25 8.57 -25.59
N LYS A 184 11.76 8.91 -26.78
CA LYS A 184 12.11 8.22 -28.03
C LYS A 184 13.60 8.34 -28.39
N GLN A 185 14.21 9.50 -28.14
CA GLN A 185 15.65 9.69 -28.32
C GLN A 185 16.47 8.88 -27.32
N GLN A 186 16.06 8.81 -26.04
CA GLN A 186 16.75 7.99 -25.04
C GLN A 186 16.63 6.48 -25.33
N GLN A 187 15.46 6.00 -25.76
CA GLN A 187 15.24 4.59 -26.14
C GLN A 187 16.12 4.13 -27.32
N GLN A 188 16.54 5.03 -28.21
CA GLN A 188 17.44 4.68 -29.32
C GLN A 188 18.90 4.49 -28.87
N SER A 189 19.25 4.95 -27.67
CA SER A 189 20.62 4.92 -27.12
C SER A 189 20.84 3.88 -26.03
N SER A 190 19.77 3.37 -25.41
CA SER A 190 19.83 2.43 -24.28
C SER A 190 19.39 1.01 -24.68
N THR A 191 20.11 0.00 -24.18
CA THR A 191 19.78 -1.42 -24.36
C THR A 191 18.59 -1.89 -23.51
N GLU A 192 18.23 -1.17 -22.45
CA GLU A 192 17.05 -1.47 -21.61
C GLU A 192 15.82 -0.65 -22.02
N PRO A 193 14.60 -1.23 -21.94
CA PRO A 193 13.38 -0.53 -22.29
C PRO A 193 13.11 0.60 -21.28
N LEU A 194 13.16 1.84 -21.78
CA LEU A 194 12.78 3.02 -21.00
C LEU A 194 11.26 2.97 -20.76
N VAL A 195 10.85 2.76 -19.52
CA VAL A 195 9.43 2.75 -19.13
C VAL A 195 9.09 3.92 -18.24
N TYR A 196 7.83 4.34 -18.30
CA TYR A 196 7.33 5.48 -17.56
C TYR A 196 5.91 5.24 -17.06
N GLY A 197 5.54 6.02 -16.06
CA GLY A 197 4.23 5.93 -15.43
C GLY A 197 3.98 7.12 -14.53
N LEU A 198 2.77 7.19 -13.98
CA LEU A 198 2.40 8.25 -13.05
C LEU A 198 2.70 7.82 -11.61
N ASP A 199 3.39 8.67 -10.85
CA ASP A 199 3.61 8.46 -9.42
C ASP A 199 2.25 8.36 -8.69
N PRO A 200 2.04 7.34 -7.84
CA PRO A 200 0.73 7.12 -7.21
C PRO A 200 0.39 8.15 -6.11
N VAL A 201 1.33 9.00 -5.70
CA VAL A 201 1.12 10.01 -4.66
C VAL A 201 0.77 11.37 -5.29
N CYS A 202 1.55 11.83 -6.26
CA CYS A 202 1.40 13.16 -6.86
C CYS A 202 0.89 13.15 -8.31
N GLY A 203 0.78 11.99 -8.95
CA GLY A 203 0.28 11.86 -10.32
C GLY A 203 1.18 12.48 -11.40
N LYS A 204 2.44 12.77 -11.07
CA LYS A 204 3.45 13.30 -12.00
C LYS A 204 4.15 12.14 -12.73
N LEU A 205 4.63 12.42 -13.94
CA LEU A 205 5.36 11.45 -14.74
C LEU A 205 6.71 11.10 -14.08
N VAL A 206 7.02 9.81 -14.01
CA VAL A 206 8.29 9.27 -13.54
C VAL A 206 8.84 8.31 -14.59
N LEU A 207 10.13 8.46 -14.89
CA LEU A 207 10.87 7.62 -15.83
C LEU A 207 11.70 6.58 -15.07
N SER A 208 11.83 5.37 -15.62
CA SER A 208 12.69 4.34 -15.03
C SER A 208 14.15 4.79 -14.92
N SER A 209 14.63 5.62 -15.87
CA SER A 209 15.98 6.18 -15.87
C SER A 209 16.26 7.18 -14.73
N GLN A 210 15.21 7.74 -14.13
CA GLN A 210 15.33 8.66 -12.99
C GLN A 210 15.35 7.92 -11.65
N LEU A 211 15.03 6.63 -11.62
CA LEU A 211 15.04 5.83 -10.41
C LEU A 211 16.46 5.36 -10.11
N ALA A 212 16.95 5.70 -8.92
CA ALA A 212 18.22 5.21 -8.41
C ALA A 212 18.03 4.57 -7.03
N LYS A 213 18.79 3.50 -6.77
CA LYS A 213 18.90 2.96 -5.41
C LYS A 213 19.65 3.94 -4.53
N VAL A 214 19.14 4.11 -3.32
CA VAL A 214 19.69 5.00 -2.31
C VAL A 214 20.75 4.26 -1.51
N SER A 215 21.76 4.96 -1.01
CA SER A 215 22.79 4.33 -0.18
C SER A 215 22.21 3.87 1.17
N THR A 216 22.88 2.89 1.79
CA THR A 216 22.51 2.38 3.11
C THR A 216 22.44 3.49 4.16
N GLU A 217 23.37 4.45 4.09
CA GLU A 217 23.48 5.58 5.03
C GLU A 217 22.31 6.55 4.88
N GLU A 218 21.96 6.90 3.64
CA GLU A 218 20.82 7.76 3.35
C GLU A 218 19.49 7.10 3.75
N ALA A 219 19.35 5.78 3.55
CA ALA A 219 18.17 5.04 3.98
C ALA A 219 18.02 5.06 5.52
N LEU A 220 19.12 4.84 6.25
CA LEU A 220 19.12 4.93 7.72
C LEU A 220 18.85 6.36 8.22
N ALA A 221 19.42 7.37 7.56
CA ALA A 221 19.13 8.78 7.86
C ALA A 221 17.65 9.11 7.64
N TYR A 222 17.04 8.60 6.56
CA TYR A 222 15.61 8.74 6.31
C TYR A 222 14.79 8.12 7.44
N ILE A 223 15.11 6.90 7.87
CA ILE A 223 14.38 6.22 8.97
C ILE A 223 14.50 6.99 10.28
N LYS A 224 15.68 7.55 10.57
CA LYS A 224 15.90 8.39 11.74
C LYS A 224 15.03 9.65 11.68
N GLN A 225 15.05 10.37 10.56
CA GLN A 225 14.21 11.56 10.35
C GLN A 225 12.72 11.22 10.44
N TYR A 226 12.33 10.08 9.87
CA TYR A 226 10.98 9.53 9.96
C TYR A 226 10.60 9.35 11.44
N ASN A 227 11.37 8.64 12.26
CA ASN A 227 10.98 8.44 13.66
C ASN A 227 11.06 9.72 14.52
N MET A 228 11.99 10.64 14.24
CA MET A 228 12.06 11.95 14.94
C MET A 228 10.77 12.76 14.75
N ALA A 229 10.26 12.86 13.51
CA ALA A 229 9.03 13.59 13.24
C ALA A 229 7.77 12.97 13.91
N GLU A 230 7.79 11.68 14.29
CA GLU A 230 6.68 11.09 15.07
C GLU A 230 6.74 11.48 16.55
N SER A 231 7.95 11.68 17.08
CA SER A 231 8.14 12.11 18.47
C SER A 231 7.60 13.52 18.71
N ASP A 232 7.65 14.38 17.69
CA ASP A 232 7.12 15.75 17.74
C ASP A 232 5.60 15.77 17.55
N GLU A 233 5.02 15.01 16.59
CA GLU A 233 3.55 14.85 16.46
C GLU A 233 2.89 14.38 17.78
N LYS A 234 3.54 13.49 18.53
CA LYS A 234 3.04 12.98 19.83
C LYS A 234 3.12 14.00 20.96
N LYS A 235 4.04 14.98 20.90
CA LYS A 235 4.13 16.06 21.89
C LYS A 235 3.01 17.07 21.68
N ASP A 236 2.72 17.40 20.42
CA ASP A 236 1.66 18.35 20.06
C ASP A 236 0.25 17.81 20.39
N GLU A 237 -0.04 16.52 20.13
CA GLU A 237 -1.31 15.89 20.52
C GLU A 237 -1.53 15.84 22.04
N LYS A 238 -0.45 15.77 22.83
CA LYS A 238 -0.53 15.81 24.30
C LYS A 238 -0.62 17.24 24.85
N GLY A 239 -0.07 18.23 24.14
CA GLY A 239 -0.20 19.65 24.47
C GLY A 239 -1.60 20.20 24.18
N GLY A 240 -2.25 19.75 23.12
CA GLY A 240 -3.59 20.21 22.71
C GLY A 240 -4.78 19.65 23.51
N LYS A 241 -4.54 18.78 24.51
CA LYS A 241 -5.57 18.25 25.42
C LYS A 241 -5.66 18.99 26.76
N LYS A 242 -4.92 20.08 26.94
CA LYS A 242 -5.06 21.01 28.06
C LYS A 242 -5.53 22.37 27.53
N SER A 243 -6.81 22.52 27.25
CA SER A 243 -7.51 23.80 27.16
C SER A 243 -9.00 23.55 27.36
#